data_AF-A0A922T6Y3-F1
#
_entry.id   AF-A0A922T6Y3-F1
#
_cell.length_a   1.000
_cell.length_b   1.000
_cell.length_c   1.000
_cell.angle_alpha   90.00
_cell.angle_beta   90.00
_cell.angle_gamma   90.00
#
_symmetry.space_group_name_H-M   'P 1'
#
loop_
_entity.id
_entity.type
_entity.pdbx_description
1 polymer ?
#
loop_
_entity_poly.entity_id
_entity_poly.type
_entity_poly.pdbx_seq_one_letter_code
_entity_poly.pdbx_strand_id
1 'polypeptide(L)'
;MRKGLPAILLMAGLLAACGNEAADDVTDPMSGEETPTVLPAGEAIAGAKVATLDPATMVDAEIQTVLGGPPRCVFRYTSFGKPVLALGGGADGAPAAAVAKLNGHLIQLPAIASDARIDMAADPVRLTLSPSLEAGEEEATLLFEIGQDMRVGYRGYSDCD
;
A
#
# COMPACT_ATOMS: atom_id res chain seq x y z
N MET A 1 -70.74 1.09 -27.79
CA MET A 1 -69.41 0.95 -28.43
C MET A 1 -68.71 -0.28 -27.88
N ARG A 2 -68.00 -1.03 -28.73
CA ARG A 2 -67.29 -2.28 -28.41
C ARG A 2 -65.92 -2.01 -27.75
N LYS A 3 -65.41 -3.06 -27.07
CA LYS A 3 -63.99 -3.42 -26.73
C LYS A 3 -63.52 -2.92 -25.35
N GLY A 4 -62.93 -3.72 -24.46
CA GLY A 4 -62.58 -5.16 -24.44
C GLY A 4 -62.00 -5.56 -23.06
N LEU A 5 -62.18 -6.84 -22.68
CA LEU A 5 -61.54 -7.58 -21.55
C LEU A 5 -60.06 -7.93 -21.92
N PRO A 6 -59.12 -8.35 -21.03
CA PRO A 6 -59.19 -9.42 -20.00
C PRO A 6 -58.54 -9.07 -18.62
N ALA A 7 -59.06 -9.44 -17.45
CA ALA A 7 -58.96 -10.71 -16.71
C ALA A 7 -57.53 -11.21 -16.37
N ILE A 8 -57.05 -11.01 -15.12
CA ILE A 8 -56.03 -11.85 -14.46
C ILE A 8 -56.33 -11.91 -12.94
N LEU A 9 -56.59 -13.12 -12.44
CA LEU A 9 -56.61 -13.49 -11.02
C LEU A 9 -55.17 -13.65 -10.50
N LEU A 10 -54.89 -13.18 -9.28
CA LEU A 10 -53.68 -13.52 -8.53
C LEU A 10 -54.07 -14.27 -7.25
N MET A 11 -53.78 -15.57 -7.24
CA MET A 11 -53.92 -16.46 -6.10
C MET A 11 -52.61 -16.44 -5.30
N ALA A 12 -52.66 -16.07 -4.02
CA ALA A 12 -51.51 -16.10 -3.11
C ALA A 12 -51.41 -17.49 -2.45
N GLY A 13 -50.33 -18.23 -2.75
CA GLY A 13 -50.01 -19.54 -2.19
C GLY A 13 -48.91 -19.46 -1.12
N LEU A 14 -49.06 -20.30 -0.09
CA LEU A 14 -48.29 -20.31 1.17
C LEU A 14 -46.82 -20.70 0.99
N LEU A 15 -45.95 -20.11 1.82
CA LEU A 15 -44.59 -20.62 2.07
C LEU A 15 -44.48 -21.12 3.51
N ALA A 16 -44.31 -22.43 3.62
CA ALA A 16 -44.07 -23.17 4.84
C ALA A 16 -42.72 -22.77 5.47
N ALA A 17 -42.77 -22.50 6.78
CA ALA A 17 -41.60 -22.41 7.63
C ALA A 17 -41.15 -23.84 8.01
N CYS A 18 -39.94 -24.21 7.63
CA CYS A 18 -39.19 -25.30 8.28
C CYS A 18 -37.84 -24.74 8.71
N GLY A 19 -37.70 -24.54 10.02
CA GLY A 19 -36.44 -24.22 10.68
C GLY A 19 -35.51 -25.42 10.69
N ASN A 20 -34.23 -25.15 10.46
CA ASN A 20 -33.13 -26.07 10.72
C ASN A 20 -32.02 -25.26 11.39
N GLU A 21 -31.95 -25.37 12.71
CA GLU A 21 -30.92 -24.76 13.56
C GLU A 21 -29.58 -25.46 13.29
N ALA A 22 -28.77 -24.91 12.39
CA ALA A 22 -27.37 -25.30 12.27
C ALA A 22 -26.57 -24.54 13.33
N ALA A 23 -26.30 -25.20 14.45
CA ALA A 23 -25.19 -24.86 15.32
C ALA A 23 -23.90 -25.38 14.68
N ASP A 24 -23.28 -24.59 13.80
CA ASP A 24 -21.83 -24.56 13.58
C ASP A 24 -21.53 -23.49 12.53
N ASP A 25 -21.04 -22.32 12.94
CA ASP A 25 -20.05 -21.65 12.11
C ASP A 25 -19.11 -20.89 13.04
N VAL A 26 -18.00 -21.55 13.31
CA VAL A 26 -16.80 -20.99 13.91
C VAL A 26 -16.54 -19.64 13.22
N THR A 27 -16.88 -18.55 13.89
CA THR A 27 -16.32 -17.24 13.55
C THR A 27 -14.87 -17.30 14.00
N ASP A 28 -14.02 -17.99 13.23
CA ASP A 28 -12.62 -17.66 13.20
C ASP A 28 -12.57 -16.30 12.51
N PRO A 29 -12.33 -15.19 13.24
CA PRO A 29 -12.13 -13.92 12.58
C PRO A 29 -10.86 -14.09 11.75
N MET A 30 -11.07 -14.41 10.48
CA MET A 30 -10.21 -14.23 9.32
C MET A 30 -8.80 -13.83 9.74
N SER A 31 -7.91 -14.83 9.81
CA SER A 31 -6.44 -14.72 9.73
C SER A 31 -6.02 -13.26 9.54
N GLY A 32 -5.82 -12.54 10.66
CA GLY A 32 -5.31 -11.18 10.59
C GLY A 32 -4.03 -11.24 9.76
N GLU A 33 -3.98 -10.49 8.66
CA GLU A 33 -2.75 -10.34 7.89
C GLU A 33 -1.64 -10.06 8.90
N GLU A 34 -0.67 -10.96 8.98
CA GLU A 34 0.39 -10.88 10.00
C GLU A 34 1.05 -9.52 9.88
N THR A 35 0.99 -8.71 10.94
CA THR A 35 1.57 -7.38 10.92
C THR A 35 3.05 -7.50 10.58
N PRO A 36 3.51 -6.93 9.45
CA PRO A 36 4.90 -7.02 9.05
C PRO A 36 5.85 -6.58 10.14
N THR A 37 6.92 -7.35 10.31
CA THR A 37 8.00 -6.99 11.22
C THR A 37 8.86 -5.87 10.62
N VAL A 38 9.37 -4.98 11.48
CA VAL A 38 10.35 -3.96 11.10
C VAL A 38 11.74 -4.57 11.23
N LEU A 39 12.51 -4.60 10.14
CA LEU A 39 13.85 -5.17 10.10
C LEU A 39 14.87 -4.20 9.50
N PRO A 40 16.16 -4.35 9.82
CA PRO A 40 17.23 -3.73 9.03
C PRO A 40 17.13 -4.14 7.56
N ALA A 41 17.45 -3.22 6.63
CA ALA A 41 17.24 -3.44 5.21
C ALA A 41 17.94 -4.70 4.66
N GLY A 42 19.19 -4.96 5.07
CA GLY A 42 19.92 -6.17 4.69
C GLY A 42 19.26 -7.46 5.18
N GLU A 43 18.64 -7.46 6.37
CA GLU A 43 17.92 -8.61 6.91
C GLU A 43 16.57 -8.79 6.21
N ALA A 44 15.85 -7.69 5.93
CA ALA A 44 14.56 -7.73 5.23
C ALA A 44 14.68 -8.40 3.86
N ILE A 45 15.78 -8.18 3.14
CA ILE A 45 16.00 -8.78 1.81
C ILE A 45 16.71 -10.15 1.86
N ALA A 46 17.08 -10.64 3.04
CA ALA A 46 17.80 -11.90 3.16
C ALA A 46 16.97 -13.08 2.65
N GLY A 47 17.58 -13.93 1.82
CA GLY A 47 16.90 -15.08 1.20
C GLY A 47 15.95 -14.72 0.05
N ALA A 48 15.71 -13.43 -0.22
CA ALA A 48 14.91 -12.99 -1.36
C ALA A 48 15.67 -13.15 -2.67
N LYS A 49 14.93 -13.41 -3.76
CA LYS A 49 15.48 -13.32 -5.11
C LYS A 49 15.54 -11.86 -5.53
N VAL A 50 16.69 -11.21 -5.29
CA VAL A 50 16.92 -9.77 -5.50
C VAL A 50 16.42 -9.29 -6.88
N ALA A 51 16.70 -10.03 -7.95
CA ALA A 51 16.31 -9.64 -9.32
C ALA A 51 14.79 -9.54 -9.58
N THR A 52 13.95 -10.01 -8.66
CA THR A 52 12.48 -9.95 -8.76
C THR A 52 11.87 -9.29 -7.52
N LEU A 53 12.67 -8.62 -6.71
CA LEU A 53 12.20 -7.95 -5.51
C LEU A 53 11.74 -6.55 -5.88
N ASP A 54 10.51 -6.21 -5.50
CA ASP A 54 9.91 -4.90 -5.70
C ASP A 54 9.40 -4.34 -4.36
N PRO A 55 9.36 -3.01 -4.16
CA PRO A 55 8.63 -2.39 -3.07
C PRO A 55 7.15 -2.79 -3.12
N ALA A 56 6.68 -3.41 -2.04
CA ALA A 56 5.31 -3.87 -1.89
C ALA A 56 4.42 -2.75 -1.35
N THR A 57 3.12 -2.84 -1.65
CA THR A 57 2.13 -1.89 -1.14
C THR A 57 1.95 -2.02 0.36
N MET A 58 1.79 -0.90 1.05
CA MET A 58 1.55 -0.81 2.47
C MET A 58 0.15 -0.31 2.80
N VAL A 59 -0.33 -0.65 4.00
CA VAL A 59 -1.52 -0.04 4.60
C VAL A 59 -1.13 1.01 5.63
N ASP A 60 -2.07 1.90 5.98
CA ASP A 60 -1.80 3.02 6.87
C ASP A 60 -1.27 2.58 8.25
N ALA A 61 -1.78 1.46 8.78
CA ALA A 61 -1.31 0.90 10.06
C ALA A 61 0.16 0.47 10.00
N GLU A 62 0.61 -0.11 8.89
CA GLU A 62 2.02 -0.49 8.68
C GLU A 62 2.91 0.75 8.62
N ILE A 63 2.47 1.78 7.90
CA ILE A 63 3.21 3.04 7.77
C ILE A 63 3.36 3.71 9.14
N GLN A 64 2.26 3.81 9.89
CA GLN A 64 2.23 4.45 11.21
C GLN A 64 3.03 3.68 12.25
N THR A 65 3.17 2.35 12.10
CA THR A 65 4.04 1.53 12.97
C THR A 65 5.49 2.00 12.91
N VAL A 66 5.96 2.46 11.74
CA VAL A 66 7.34 2.95 11.56
C VAL A 66 7.46 4.46 11.78
N LEU A 67 6.51 5.24 11.26
CA LEU A 67 6.60 6.71 11.28
C LEU A 67 6.06 7.34 12.58
N GLY A 68 5.28 6.59 13.37
CA GLY A 68 4.63 7.10 14.59
C GLY A 68 3.46 8.06 14.34
N GLY A 69 3.06 8.27 13.08
CA GLY A 69 2.01 9.18 12.67
C GLY A 69 1.71 9.12 11.17
N PRO A 70 0.77 9.92 10.66
CA PRO A 70 0.45 9.96 9.24
C PRO A 70 1.68 10.41 8.42
N PRO A 71 1.86 9.87 7.20
CA PRO A 71 2.94 10.31 6.32
C PRO A 71 2.66 11.73 5.81
N ARG A 72 3.74 12.48 5.55
CA ARG A 72 3.73 13.78 4.87
C ARG A 72 3.87 13.68 3.37
N CYS A 73 4.42 12.58 2.89
CA CYS A 73 4.43 12.27 1.47
C CYS A 73 4.32 10.78 1.23
N VAL A 74 3.66 10.38 0.15
CA VAL A 74 3.59 8.98 -0.30
C VAL A 74 3.88 8.86 -1.79
N PHE A 75 4.38 7.71 -2.21
CA PHE A 75 4.49 7.33 -3.61
C PHE A 75 3.71 6.04 -3.89
N ARG A 76 2.99 6.01 -5.02
CA ARG A 76 2.13 4.92 -5.47
C ARG A 76 2.46 4.56 -6.91
N TYR A 77 2.41 3.27 -7.27
CA TYR A 77 2.56 2.87 -8.68
C TYR A 77 1.42 3.36 -9.58
N THR A 78 0.25 3.62 -9.00
CA THR A 78 -0.94 4.11 -9.73
C THR A 78 -1.62 5.19 -8.91
N SER A 79 -2.43 6.03 -9.55
CA SER A 79 -3.13 7.15 -8.90
C SER A 79 -4.12 6.74 -7.80
N PHE A 80 -4.57 5.47 -7.78
CA PHE A 80 -5.52 4.95 -6.78
C PHE A 80 -4.96 3.80 -5.94
N GLY A 81 -3.76 3.30 -6.28
CA GLY A 81 -3.15 2.16 -5.60
C GLY A 81 -2.68 2.49 -4.18
N LYS A 82 -2.44 1.48 -3.35
CA LYS A 82 -1.84 1.66 -2.02
C LYS A 82 -0.37 2.16 -2.15
N PRO A 83 0.14 2.93 -1.17
CA PRO A 83 1.52 3.45 -1.19
C PRO A 83 2.54 2.33 -1.13
N VAL A 84 3.66 2.47 -1.84
CA VAL A 84 4.82 1.56 -1.77
C VAL A 84 6.03 2.19 -1.08
N LEU A 85 5.94 3.50 -0.89
CA LEU A 85 6.87 4.31 -0.12
C LEU A 85 6.04 5.38 0.61
N ALA A 86 6.38 5.63 1.87
CA ALA A 86 5.81 6.71 2.64
C ALA A 86 6.92 7.44 3.42
N LEU A 87 6.82 8.76 3.52
CA LEU A 87 7.77 9.63 4.18
C LEU A 87 7.06 10.36 5.32
N GLY A 88 7.63 10.28 6.51
CA GLY A 88 7.21 11.06 7.67
C GLY A 88 7.84 12.46 7.66
N GLY A 89 7.27 13.36 8.44
CA GLY A 89 7.94 14.62 8.75
C GLY A 89 9.13 14.39 9.68
N GLY A 90 10.22 15.14 9.49
CA GLY A 90 11.22 15.31 10.53
C GLY A 90 10.62 16.13 11.68
N ALA A 91 10.72 15.64 12.92
CA ALA A 91 10.44 16.46 14.10
C ALA A 91 11.68 17.31 14.42
N ASP A 92 11.52 18.61 14.68
CA ASP A 92 12.51 19.50 15.31
C ASP A 92 13.99 19.16 15.01
N GLY A 93 14.40 19.28 13.75
CA GLY A 93 15.79 19.09 13.32
C GLY A 93 16.26 17.63 13.15
N ALA A 94 15.40 16.64 13.40
CA ALA A 94 15.65 15.25 13.05
C ALA A 94 15.45 15.02 11.53
N PRO A 95 16.28 14.17 10.89
CA PRO A 95 16.06 13.80 9.49
C PRO A 95 14.70 13.11 9.36
N ALA A 96 13.99 13.42 8.27
CA ALA A 96 12.76 12.72 7.94
C ALA A 96 13.03 11.22 7.82
N ALA A 97 12.08 10.38 8.25
CA ALA A 97 12.14 8.94 8.06
C ALA A 97 11.22 8.54 6.92
N ALA A 98 11.64 7.56 6.13
CA ALA A 98 10.81 6.90 5.14
C ALA A 98 10.61 5.43 5.52
N VAL A 99 9.52 4.86 5.04
CA VAL A 99 9.20 3.43 5.18
C VAL A 99 8.88 2.84 3.82
N ALA A 100 9.39 1.64 3.59
CA ALA A 100 9.05 0.79 2.45
C ALA A 100 8.85 -0.65 2.94
N LYS A 101 8.12 -1.47 2.17
CA LYS A 101 7.95 -2.89 2.45
C LYS A 101 8.68 -3.73 1.42
N LEU A 102 9.64 -4.54 1.87
CA LEU A 102 10.44 -5.43 1.03
C LEU A 102 10.35 -6.85 1.57
N ASN A 103 10.07 -7.81 0.68
CA ASN A 103 10.03 -9.24 1.04
C ASN A 103 9.12 -9.52 2.25
N GLY A 104 8.00 -8.79 2.35
CA GLY A 104 7.05 -8.91 3.46
C GLY A 104 7.42 -8.16 4.74
N HIS A 105 8.60 -7.52 4.81
CA HIS A 105 9.08 -6.80 6.00
C HIS A 105 9.10 -5.29 5.78
N LEU A 106 8.83 -4.53 6.82
CA LEU A 106 8.97 -3.08 6.80
C LEU A 106 10.42 -2.70 7.05
N ILE A 107 10.93 -1.75 6.27
CA ILE A 107 12.25 -1.16 6.46
C ILE A 107 12.09 0.34 6.67
N GLN A 108 12.85 0.87 7.64
CA GLN A 108 12.95 2.31 7.85
C GLN A 108 14.22 2.82 7.18
N LEU A 109 14.09 3.93 6.43
CA LEU A 109 15.20 4.57 5.76
C LEU A 109 15.30 6.04 6.22
N PRO A 110 16.46 6.50 6.71
CA PRO A 110 16.72 7.93 6.81
C PRO A 110 16.53 8.61 5.45
N ALA A 111 15.84 9.75 5.45
CA ALA A 111 15.57 10.54 4.26
C ALA A 111 16.31 11.88 4.31
N ILE A 112 16.91 12.26 3.19
CA ILE A 112 17.55 13.54 2.96
C ILE A 112 16.88 14.16 1.75
N ALA A 113 16.17 15.27 1.98
CA ALA A 113 15.53 16.03 0.92
C ALA A 113 16.46 17.10 0.35
N SER A 114 16.36 17.29 -0.96
CA SER A 114 16.92 18.43 -1.69
C SER A 114 15.83 19.03 -2.58
N ASP A 115 16.10 20.18 -3.18
CA ASP A 115 15.12 20.89 -4.02
C ASP A 115 14.61 20.08 -5.23
N ALA A 116 15.35 19.05 -5.67
CA ALA A 116 15.04 18.27 -6.88
C ALA A 116 14.60 16.83 -6.62
N ARG A 117 14.91 16.26 -5.45
CA ARG A 117 14.69 14.84 -5.13
C ARG A 117 14.83 14.57 -3.65
N ILE A 118 14.27 13.45 -3.22
CA ILE A 118 14.42 12.92 -1.87
C ILE A 118 15.18 11.60 -1.96
N ASP A 119 16.32 11.54 -1.29
CA ASP A 119 17.17 10.35 -1.22
C ASP A 119 16.98 9.65 0.13
N MET A 120 16.71 8.34 0.07
CA MET A 120 16.46 7.50 1.24
C MET A 120 17.37 6.27 1.16
N ALA A 121 18.09 5.97 2.24
CA ALA A 121 19.06 4.87 2.19
C ALA A 121 19.22 4.15 3.52
N ALA A 122 19.19 2.82 3.46
CA ALA A 122 19.53 1.91 4.54
C ALA A 122 20.23 0.72 3.89
N ASP A 123 21.52 0.52 4.17
CA ASP A 123 22.37 -0.42 3.44
C ASP A 123 21.76 -1.85 3.40
N PRO A 124 21.72 -2.51 2.21
CA PRO A 124 22.21 -2.08 0.89
C PRO A 124 21.16 -1.39 0.01
N VAL A 125 20.00 -1.03 0.58
CA VAL A 125 18.86 -0.47 -0.14
C VAL A 125 18.98 1.05 -0.28
N ARG A 126 18.71 1.54 -1.49
CA ARG A 126 18.51 2.96 -1.76
C ARG A 126 17.21 3.17 -2.54
N LEU A 127 16.46 4.17 -2.11
CA LEU A 127 15.29 4.69 -2.80
C LEU A 127 15.51 6.16 -3.10
N THR A 128 15.14 6.58 -4.30
CA THR A 128 15.10 8.00 -4.65
C THR A 128 13.75 8.33 -5.23
N LEU A 129 13.08 9.30 -4.62
CA LEU A 129 11.88 9.91 -5.18
C LEU A 129 12.24 11.19 -5.93
N SER A 130 11.84 11.28 -7.20
CA SER A 130 12.01 12.46 -8.04
C SER A 130 10.65 12.88 -8.60
N PRO A 131 10.12 14.06 -8.24
CA PRO A 131 8.92 14.61 -8.87
C PRO A 131 9.12 14.79 -10.37
N SER A 132 8.06 14.59 -11.16
CA SER A 132 8.05 14.94 -12.58
C SER A 132 7.70 16.41 -12.73
N LEU A 133 8.60 17.19 -13.32
CA LEU A 133 8.37 18.62 -13.59
C LEU A 133 7.58 18.86 -14.89
N GLU A 134 7.34 17.82 -15.69
CA GLU A 134 6.76 17.92 -17.04
C GLU A 134 5.33 17.36 -17.15
N ALA A 135 4.94 16.45 -16.26
CA ALA A 135 3.58 15.95 -16.17
C ALA A 135 2.85 16.66 -15.01
N GLY A 136 1.52 16.61 -14.97
CA GLY A 136 0.74 17.26 -13.89
C GLY A 136 1.33 16.99 -12.51
N GLU A 137 1.14 17.93 -11.57
CA GLU A 137 1.86 18.11 -10.29
C GLU A 137 1.94 16.89 -9.34
N GLU A 138 1.45 15.72 -9.77
CA GLU A 138 1.35 14.47 -9.02
C GLU A 138 2.18 13.32 -9.61
N GLU A 139 2.71 13.40 -10.84
CA GLU A 139 3.54 12.33 -11.39
C GLU A 139 4.96 12.35 -10.82
N ALA A 140 5.53 11.18 -10.58
CA ALA A 140 6.88 11.04 -10.05
C ALA A 140 7.58 9.77 -10.53
N THR A 141 8.90 9.73 -10.36
CA THR A 141 9.72 8.54 -10.54
C THR A 141 10.32 8.09 -9.21
N LEU A 142 10.17 6.82 -8.89
CA LEU A 142 10.88 6.15 -7.81
C LEU A 142 11.99 5.28 -8.39
N LEU A 143 13.25 5.60 -8.07
CA LEU A 143 14.38 4.74 -8.38
C LEU A 143 14.66 3.84 -7.17
N PHE A 144 14.71 2.52 -7.39
CA PHE A 144 15.01 1.51 -6.39
C PHE A 144 16.30 0.77 -6.73
N GLU A 145 17.20 0.70 -5.76
CA GLU A 145 18.50 0.07 -5.90
C GLU A 145 18.78 -0.85 -4.71
N ILE A 146 19.42 -1.98 -4.99
CA ILE A 146 19.97 -2.91 -3.98
C ILE A 146 21.43 -3.17 -4.35
N GLY A 147 22.34 -2.60 -3.57
CA GLY A 147 23.78 -2.71 -3.79
C GLY A 147 24.16 -2.33 -5.22
N GLN A 148 24.91 -3.20 -5.90
CA GLN A 148 25.24 -3.07 -7.32
C GLN A 148 24.47 -4.04 -8.21
N ASP A 149 23.62 -4.88 -7.62
CA ASP A 149 23.01 -6.03 -8.28
C ASP A 149 21.71 -5.66 -8.99
N MET A 150 21.03 -4.61 -8.52
CA MET A 150 19.74 -4.20 -9.06
C MET A 150 19.56 -2.69 -9.04
N ARG A 151 19.02 -2.17 -10.13
CA ARG A 151 18.58 -0.79 -10.29
C ARG A 151 17.35 -0.74 -11.20
N VAL A 152 16.21 -0.33 -10.67
CA VAL A 152 14.93 -0.28 -11.37
C VAL A 152 14.24 1.06 -11.10
N GLY A 153 13.69 1.68 -12.15
CA GLY A 153 12.90 2.91 -12.04
C GLY A 153 11.43 2.63 -12.27
N TYR A 154 10.57 3.14 -11.39
CA TYR A 154 9.12 3.07 -11.50
C TYR A 154 8.56 4.46 -11.73
N ARG A 155 7.70 4.59 -12.74
CA ARG A 155 6.83 5.75 -12.86
C ARG A 155 5.58 5.52 -12.02
N GLY A 156 5.11 6.57 -11.38
CA GLY A 156 3.93 6.52 -10.54
C GLY A 156 3.52 7.93 -10.13
N TYR A 157 2.89 8.01 -8.97
CA TYR A 157 2.30 9.23 -8.46
C TYR A 157 2.80 9.50 -7.05
N SER A 158 3.18 10.75 -6.77
CA SER A 158 3.48 11.22 -5.43
C SER A 158 2.45 12.23 -4.96
N ASP A 159 2.12 12.14 -3.68
CA ASP A 159 1.22 13.07 -2.99
C ASP A 159 1.97 13.54 -1.73
N CYS A 160 2.37 14.81 -1.69
CA CYS A 160 3.17 15.41 -0.63
C CYS A 160 2.57 16.74 -0.15
N ASP A 161 2.59 16.98 1.17
CA ASP A 161 2.11 18.21 1.85
C ASP A 161 3.20 19.25 2.18
#